data_AF-A0AAE1HC82-F1
#
_entry.id   AF-A0AAE1HC82-F1
#
_cell.length_a   1.000
_cell.length_b   1.000
_cell.length_c   1.000
_cell.angle_alpha   90.00
_cell.angle_beta   90.00
_cell.angle_gamma   90.00
#
_symmetry.space_group_name_H-M   'P 1'
#
loop_
_entity.id
_entity.type
_entity.pdbx_description
1 polymer ?
#
loop_
_entity_poly.entity_id
_entity_poly.type
_entity_poly.pdbx_seq_one_letter_code
_entity_poly.pdbx_strand_id
1 'polypeptide(L)'
;MRVLIDGCVGQQSGSHCPRKNNILPVFEDGYETCLLITEVEALFGLTTHYTDACNLSITDRKKLLGRAWCVPVIIQILKPLAEELSRLWLN
;
A
#
# COMPACT_ATOMS: atom_id res chain seq x y z
N MET A 1 4.60 6.03 -5.46
CA MET A 1 4.04 5.28 -4.31
C MET A 1 5.06 4.98 -3.23
N ARG A 2 6.27 4.49 -3.56
CA ARG A 2 7.36 4.29 -2.57
C ARG A 2 7.67 5.53 -1.72
N VAL A 3 7.79 6.68 -2.38
CA VAL A 3 8.04 7.99 -1.76
C VAL A 3 6.94 8.39 -0.75
N LEU A 4 5.68 7.99 -0.99
CA LEU A 4 4.55 8.28 -0.10
C LEU A 4 4.60 7.45 1.18
N ILE A 5 5.02 6.19 1.08
CA ILE A 5 5.12 5.31 2.24
C ILE A 5 6.36 5.66 3.07
N ASP A 6 7.50 5.90 2.43
CA ASP A 6 8.78 6.15 3.10
C ASP A 6 8.73 7.40 4.00
N GLY A 7 8.03 8.46 3.58
CA GLY A 7 7.81 9.67 4.41
C GLY A 7 6.97 9.43 5.66
N CYS A 8 6.25 8.30 5.72
CA CYS A 8 5.35 7.90 6.79
C CYS A 8 5.86 6.67 7.57
N VAL A 9 7.04 6.13 7.25
CA VAL A 9 7.68 5.01 7.96
C VAL A 9 8.21 5.51 9.30
N GLY A 10 7.67 4.96 10.39
CA GLY A 10 8.01 5.35 11.78
C GLY A 10 6.96 6.24 12.46
N GLN A 11 5.98 6.74 11.72
CA GLN A 11 4.84 7.47 12.25
C GLN A 11 3.68 6.52 12.55
N GLN A 12 3.01 6.72 13.70
CA GLN A 12 1.79 6.00 14.02
C GLN A 12 0.64 6.50 13.13
N SER A 13 -0.33 5.64 12.84
CA SER A 13 -1.55 6.05 12.13
C SER A 13 -2.23 7.19 12.90
N GLY A 14 -2.56 8.29 12.22
CA GLY A 14 -3.17 9.47 12.85
C GLY A 14 -2.21 10.39 13.64
N SER A 15 -0.90 10.11 13.68
CA SER A 15 0.05 11.00 14.36
C SER A 15 0.18 12.32 13.59
N HIS A 16 -0.23 13.42 14.22
CA HIS A 16 -0.16 14.76 13.66
C HIS A 16 1.30 15.23 13.61
N CYS A 17 1.74 15.73 12.46
CA CYS A 17 3.12 16.18 12.29
C CYS A 17 3.20 17.70 12.23
N PRO A 18 4.05 18.35 13.05
CA PRO A 18 4.40 19.74 12.83
C PRO A 18 5.38 19.82 11.65
N ARG A 19 4.94 20.51 10.59
CA ARG A 19 5.65 20.85 9.35
C ARG A 19 7.19 20.71 9.45
N LYS A 20 7.71 19.56 9.03
CA LYS A 20 9.13 19.42 8.66
C LYS A 20 9.17 18.87 7.23
N ASN A 21 9.09 19.79 6.27
CA ASN A 21 9.44 19.66 4.85
C ASN A 21 8.82 18.53 4.00
N ASN A 22 8.03 17.61 4.56
CA ASN A 22 7.24 16.64 3.79
C ASN A 22 5.75 17.01 3.89
N ILE A 23 5.15 17.35 2.75
CA ILE A 23 3.69 17.46 2.61
C ILE A 23 3.14 16.05 2.80
N LEU A 24 2.32 15.86 3.85
CA LEU A 24 1.64 14.59 4.04
C LEU A 24 0.37 14.52 3.17
N PRO A 25 0.00 13.33 2.66
CA PRO A 25 -1.03 13.20 1.64
C PRO A 25 -2.46 13.43 2.11
N VAL A 26 -2.71 13.36 3.42
CA VAL A 26 -4.05 13.48 4.00
C VAL A 26 -4.13 14.78 4.79
N PHE A 27 -5.21 15.53 4.60
CA PHE A 27 -5.56 16.68 5.44
C PHE A 27 -6.88 16.39 6.13
N GLU A 28 -6.84 16.20 7.44
CA GLU A 28 -7.98 15.80 8.26
C GLU A 28 -7.99 16.64 9.54
N ASP A 29 -9.17 17.16 9.91
CA ASP A 29 -9.36 17.98 11.12
C ASP A 29 -8.40 19.17 11.29
N GLY A 30 -7.93 19.75 10.17
CA GLY A 30 -7.01 20.88 10.17
C GLY A 30 -5.53 20.50 10.24
N TYR A 31 -5.21 19.20 10.21
CA TYR A 31 -3.86 18.68 10.30
C TYR A 31 -3.47 17.84 9.08
N GLU A 32 -2.19 17.90 8.72
CA GLU A 32 -1.61 17.01 7.72
C GLU A 32 -1.22 15.68 8.39
N THR A 33 -1.65 14.55 7.82
CA THR A 33 -1.44 13.20 8.36
C THR A 33 -1.07 12.19 7.26
N CYS A 34 -0.54 11.05 7.68
CA CYS A 34 -0.22 9.92 6.81
C CYS A 34 -1.44 9.06 6.52
N LEU A 35 -1.44 8.42 5.34
CA LEU A 35 -2.39 7.37 5.01
C LEU A 35 -2.38 6.24 6.05
N LEU A 36 -3.57 5.75 6.36
CA LEU A 36 -3.80 4.54 7.13
C LEU A 36 -3.30 3.31 6.35
N ILE A 37 -2.96 2.23 7.06
CA ILE A 37 -2.52 0.99 6.41
C ILE A 37 -3.59 0.46 5.46
N THR A 38 -4.86 0.52 5.84
CA THR A 38 -5.99 0.07 5.03
C THR A 38 -6.18 0.91 3.76
N GLU A 39 -5.92 2.22 3.82
CA GLU A 39 -5.94 3.10 2.65
C GLU A 39 -4.79 2.79 1.70
N VAL A 40 -3.61 2.48 2.24
CA VAL A 40 -2.46 2.04 1.45
C VAL A 40 -2.76 0.67 0.80
N GLU A 41 -3.35 -0.28 1.52
CA GLU A 41 -3.77 -1.57 0.95
C GLU A 41 -4.72 -1.37 -0.23
N ALA A 42 -5.74 -0.53 -0.06
CA ALA A 42 -6.70 -0.20 -1.11
C ALA A 42 -6.02 0.46 -2.33
N LEU A 43 -5.08 1.39 -2.12
CA LEU A 43 -4.31 2.03 -3.20
C LEU A 43 -3.46 1.02 -4.00
N PHE A 44 -2.92 -0.01 -3.33
CA PHE A 44 -2.18 -1.09 -3.97
C PHE A 44 -3.08 -2.11 -4.68
N GLY A 45 -4.41 -2.01 -4.53
CA GLY A 45 -5.36 -2.98 -5.04
C GLY A 45 -5.46 -4.26 -4.21
N LEU A 46 -5.03 -4.22 -2.95
CA LEU A 46 -5.20 -5.29 -1.98
C LEU A 46 -6.56 -5.18 -1.30
N THR A 47 -7.06 -6.28 -0.74
CA THR A 47 -8.24 -6.24 0.13
C THR A 47 -7.94 -5.52 1.43
N THR A 48 -8.93 -4.87 2.03
CA THR A 48 -8.78 -4.26 3.36
C THR A 48 -8.33 -5.32 4.38
N HIS A 49 -7.35 -4.99 5.21
CA HIS A 49 -6.68 -5.88 6.19
C HIS A 49 -5.85 -7.01 5.58
N TYR A 50 -5.45 -6.94 4.30
CA TYR A 50 -4.60 -7.97 3.69
C TYR A 50 -3.29 -8.22 4.45
N THR A 51 -2.70 -7.17 5.03
CA THR A 51 -1.45 -7.26 5.80
C THR A 51 -1.66 -7.45 7.30
N ASP A 52 -2.90 -7.65 7.75
CA ASP A 52 -3.27 -7.83 9.15
C ASP A 52 -3.06 -9.27 9.61
N ALA A 53 -1.83 -9.76 9.47
CA ALA A 53 -1.44 -11.13 9.75
C ALA A 53 -0.18 -11.17 10.61
N CYS A 54 0.04 -12.29 11.29
CA CYS A 54 1.27 -12.59 12.03
C CYS A 54 1.67 -11.55 13.10
N ASN A 55 0.71 -10.78 13.62
CA ASN A 55 0.94 -9.73 14.61
C ASN A 55 2.05 -8.72 14.21
N LEU A 56 2.12 -8.39 12.92
CA LEU A 56 3.10 -7.43 12.39
C LEU A 56 2.86 -6.04 12.95
N SER A 57 3.94 -5.36 13.36
CA SER A 57 3.85 -3.97 13.81
C SER A 57 3.42 -3.05 12.67
N ILE A 58 2.84 -1.88 12.99
CA ILE A 58 2.48 -0.85 12.00
C ILE A 58 3.67 -0.50 11.10
N THR A 59 4.87 -0.40 11.68
CA THR A 59 6.10 -0.09 10.95
C THR A 59 6.49 -1.21 9.99
N ASP A 60 6.36 -2.47 10.41
CA ASP A 60 6.69 -3.61 9.55
C ASP A 60 5.69 -3.77 8.41
N ARG A 61 4.41 -3.54 8.68
CA ARG A 61 3.36 -3.49 7.64
C ARG A 61 3.64 -2.40 6.61
N LYS A 62 4.01 -1.19 7.06
CA LYS A 62 4.41 -0.09 6.15
C LYS A 62 5.66 -0.44 5.35
N LYS A 63 6.67 -1.05 5.95
CA LYS A 63 7.89 -1.51 5.24
C LYS A 63 7.57 -2.59 4.21
N LEU A 64 6.67 -3.54 4.55
CA LEU A 64 6.21 -4.58 3.64
C LEU A 64 5.51 -3.97 2.42
N LEU A 65 4.54 -3.07 2.65
CA LEU A 65 3.82 -2.37 1.59
C LEU A 65 4.74 -1.46 0.75
N GLY A 66 5.74 -0.81 1.36
CA GLY A 66 6.76 -0.01 0.65
C GLY A 66 7.68 -0.84 -0.28
N ARG A 67 7.66 -2.17 -0.15
CA ARG A 67 8.37 -3.11 -1.05
C ARG A 67 7.43 -3.91 -1.95
N ALA A 68 6.12 -3.82 -1.73
CA ALA A 68 5.12 -4.54 -2.50
C ALA A 68 4.96 -3.93 -3.91
N TRP A 69 4.28 -4.68 -4.77
CA TRP A 69 3.86 -4.23 -6.10
C TRP A 69 2.37 -3.95 -6.08
N CYS A 70 1.92 -2.99 -6.89
CA CYS A 70 0.50 -2.75 -7.09
C CYS A 70 -0.12 -3.97 -7.81
N VAL A 71 -1.16 -4.55 -7.23
CA VAL A 71 -1.93 -5.67 -7.78
C VAL A 71 -2.33 -5.46 -9.25
N PRO A 72 -2.92 -4.32 -9.66
CA PRO A 72 -3.29 -4.12 -11.06
C PRO A 72 -2.08 -4.18 -12.01
N VAL A 73 -0.88 -3.74 -11.57
CA VAL A 73 0.33 -3.80 -12.40
C VAL A 73 0.77 -5.25 -12.61
N ILE A 74 0.79 -6.06 -11.54
CA ILE A 74 1.13 -7.48 -11.65
C ILE A 74 0.12 -8.22 -12.52
N ILE A 75 -1.18 -7.92 -12.39
CA ILE A 75 -2.22 -8.50 -13.25
C ILE A 75 -1.95 -8.18 -14.72
N GLN A 76 -1.61 -6.92 -15.06
CA GLN A 76 -1.31 -6.55 -16.45
C GLN A 76 -0.07 -7.29 -16.99
N ILE A 77 0.99 -7.43 -16.19
CA ILE A 77 2.20 -8.15 -16.57
C ILE A 77 1.91 -9.64 -16.82
N LEU A 78 1.09 -10.26 -15.98
CA LEU A 78 0.79 -11.69 -16.06
C LEU A 78 -0.36 -12.04 -17.02
N LYS A 79 -1.10 -11.05 -17.53
CA LYS A 79 -2.26 -11.27 -18.38
C LYS A 79 -1.97 -12.16 -19.61
N PRO A 80 -0.90 -11.95 -20.40
CA PRO A 80 -0.63 -12.81 -21.57
C PRO A 80 -0.36 -14.27 -21.19
N LEU A 81 0.28 -14.50 -20.04
CA LEU A 81 0.53 -15.85 -19.53
C LEU A 81 -0.77 -16.54 -19.11
N ALA A 82 -1.68 -15.80 -18.46
CA ALA A 82 -2.98 -16.34 -18.06
C ALA A 82 -3.86 -16.70 -19.27
N GLU A 83 -3.81 -15.89 -20.34
CA GLU A 83 -4.51 -16.17 -21.60
C GLU A 83 -3.98 -17.45 -22.25
N GLU A 84 -2.65 -17.63 -22.30
CA GLU A 84 -2.04 -18.82 -22.87
C GLU A 84 -2.36 -20.09 -22.08
N LEU A 85 -2.30 -20.03 -20.74
CA LEU A 85 -2.73 -21.14 -19.91
C LEU A 85 -4.20 -21.48 -20.17
N SER A 86 -5.09 -20.49 -20.16
CA SER A 86 -6.52 -20.73 -20.42
C SER A 86 -6.76 -21.40 -21.78
N ARG A 87 -6.00 -21.01 -22.81
CA ARG A 87 -6.05 -21.62 -24.15
C ARG A 87 -5.62 -23.08 -24.14
N LEU A 88 -4.62 -23.45 -23.34
CA LEU A 88 -4.11 -24.82 -23.25
C LEU A 88 -5.03 -25.75 -22.44
N TRP A 89 -5.72 -25.24 -21.41
CA TRP A 89 -6.60 -26.04 -20.55
C TRP A 89 -8.03 -26.20 -21.10
N LEU A 90 -8.41 -25.45 -22.13
CA LEU A 90 -9.73 -25.52 -22.79
C LEU A 90 -9.71 -26.25 -24.16
N ASN A 91 -8.57 -26.83 -24.55
CA ASN A 91 -8.42 -27.73 -25.70
C ASN A 91 -7.97 -29.13 -25.24
#